data_AF-A0A7C1JCV4-F1
#
_entry.id   AF-A0A7C1JCV4-F1
#
_cell.length_a   1.000
_cell.length_b   1.000
_cell.length_c   1.000
_cell.angle_alpha   90.00
_cell.angle_beta   90.00
_cell.angle_gamma   90.00
#
_symmetry.space_group_name_H-M   'P 1'
#
loop_
_entity.id
_entity.type
_entity.pdbx_description
1 polymer ?
#
loop_
_entity_poly.entity_id
_entity_poly.type
_entity_poly.pdbx_seq_one_letter_code
_entity_poly.pdbx_strand_id
1 'polypeptide(L)' 'MTGRPEGAAGASGQREPQFAHPSEAQFGALLTYYGISWLYEPTTFPLSWDAEGHVTQAFAPDFYLPDYD' A
#
# COMPACT_ATOMS: atom_id res chain seq x y z
N MET A 1 20.17 25.42 30.07
CA MET A 1 19.95 24.03 30.56
C MET A 1 18.51 23.99 31.06
N THR A 2 17.50 23.41 30.42
CA THR A 2 17.42 22.38 29.38
C THR A 2 16.39 22.81 28.32
N GLY A 3 16.73 22.65 27.04
CA GLY A 3 15.79 22.83 25.93
C GLY A 3 14.74 21.72 25.96
N ARG A 4 13.51 22.06 25.56
CA ARG A 4 12.48 21.05 25.25
C ARG A 4 12.91 20.35 23.95
N PRO A 5 12.83 19.00 23.87
CA PRO A 5 13.13 18.32 22.63
C PRO A 5 12.08 18.67 21.56
N GLU A 6 12.59 19.01 20.39
CA GLU A 6 11.85 19.18 19.15
C GLU A 6 11.14 17.86 18.81
N GLY A 7 9.82 17.85 18.91
CA GLY A 7 8.97 16.78 18.39
C GLY A 7 8.76 16.95 16.89
N ALA A 8 9.84 16.83 16.10
CA ALA A 8 9.74 16.66 14.66
C ALA A 8 9.43 15.18 14.38
N ALA A 9 8.16 14.80 14.43
CA ALA A 9 7.68 13.49 13.98
C ALA A 9 6.41 13.70 13.15
N GLY A 10 6.61 14.13 11.91
CA GLY A 10 5.51 14.44 11.00
C GLY A 10 5.97 14.46 9.54
N ALA A 11 6.76 13.46 9.14
CA ALA A 11 6.99 13.15 7.74
C ALA A 11 7.50 11.71 7.65
N SER A 12 6.60 10.74 7.78
CA SER A 12 6.86 9.42 7.20
C SER A 12 7.03 9.65 5.71
N GLY A 13 8.28 9.72 5.25
CA GLY A 13 8.62 9.80 3.84
C GLY A 13 8.04 8.59 3.14
N GLN A 14 6.83 8.75 2.61
CA GLN A 14 6.20 7.81 1.69
C GLN A 14 7.16 7.74 0.51
N ARG A 15 8.02 6.72 0.49
CA ARG A 15 8.78 6.42 -0.73
C ARG A 15 7.74 6.13 -1.79
N GLU A 16 7.81 6.86 -2.89
CA GLU A 16 6.97 6.58 -4.05
C GLU A 16 7.11 5.08 -4.38
N PRO A 17 5.99 4.36 -4.56
CA PRO A 17 6.03 2.94 -4.83
C PRO A 17 6.85 2.69 -6.10
N GLN A 18 7.73 1.68 -6.03
CA GLN A 18 8.49 1.26 -7.19
C GLN A 18 7.60 0.36 -8.05
N PHE A 19 6.90 0.96 -9.00
CA PHE A 19 6.04 0.26 -9.94
C PHE A 19 6.84 -0.73 -10.80
N ALA A 20 6.27 -1.91 -11.05
CA ALA A 20 6.86 -2.93 -11.93
C ALA A 20 6.76 -2.55 -13.41
N HIS A 21 5.70 -1.82 -13.77
CA HIS A 21 5.40 -1.40 -15.13
C HIS A 21 5.05 0.10 -15.23
N PRO A 22 5.45 0.79 -16.32
CA PRO A 22 5.09 2.20 -16.54
C PRO A 22 3.58 2.47 -16.57
N SER A 23 2.77 1.47 -16.94
CA SER A 23 1.31 1.55 -16.93
C SER A 23 0.73 1.69 -15.53
N GLU A 24 1.35 1.07 -14.52
CA GLU A 24 0.90 1.15 -13.12
C GLU A 24 1.13 2.55 -12.56
N ALA A 25 2.28 3.15 -12.85
CA ALA A 25 2.55 4.54 -12.46
C ALA A 25 1.50 5.51 -13.03
N GLN A 26 1.10 5.32 -14.29
CA GLN A 26 0.03 6.12 -14.91
C GLN A 26 -1.33 5.87 -14.24
N PHE A 27 -1.63 4.63 -13.89
CA PHE A 27 -2.88 4.28 -13.22
C PHE A 27 -2.96 4.85 -11.80
N GLY A 28 -1.87 4.75 -11.02
CA GLY A 28 -1.78 5.39 -9.69
C GLY A 28 -1.94 6.91 -9.78
N ALA A 29 -1.33 7.56 -10.78
CA ALA A 29 -1.53 8.99 -11.02
C ALA A 29 -3.00 9.33 -11.34
N LEU A 30 -3.70 8.46 -12.08
CA LEU A 30 -5.12 8.63 -12.39
C LEU A 30 -6.00 8.53 -11.13
N LEU A 31 -5.73 7.55 -10.27
CA LEU A 31 -6.44 7.40 -8.99
C LEU A 31 -6.23 8.63 -8.09
N THR A 32 -4.99 9.10 -7.98
CA THR A 32 -4.65 10.34 -7.26
C THR A 32 -5.40 11.53 -7.85
N TYR A 33 -5.45 11.66 -9.18
CA TYR A 33 -6.15 12.76 -9.86
C TYR A 33 -7.65 12.78 -9.52
N TYR A 34 -8.29 11.62 -9.43
CA TYR A 34 -9.70 11.51 -9.01
C TYR A 34 -9.91 11.59 -7.50
N GLY A 35 -8.84 11.78 -6.71
CA GLY A 35 -8.92 11.87 -5.25
C GLY A 35 -9.29 10.54 -4.57
N ILE A 36 -9.05 9.41 -5.24
CA ILE A 36 -9.28 8.07 -4.69
C ILE A 36 -8.05 7.70 -3.89
N SER A 37 -8.19 7.31 -2.62
CA SER A 37 -7.08 6.79 -1.83
C SER A 37 -6.66 5.41 -2.35
N TRP A 38 -5.36 5.20 -2.53
CA TRP A 38 -4.83 3.93 -3.01
C TRP A 38 -3.46 3.62 -2.41
N LEU A 39 -3.14 2.33 -2.39
CA LEU A 39 -1.86 1.77 -1.99
C LEU A 39 -1.42 0.75 -3.05
N TYR A 40 -0.14 0.75 -3.40
CA TYR A 40 0.41 -0.21 -4.37
C TYR A 40 0.98 -1.44 -3.66
N GLU A 41 0.50 -2.62 -4.04
CA GLU A 41 0.85 -3.94 -3.47
C GLU A 41 1.02 -3.96 -1.92
N PRO A 42 0.08 -3.44 -1.11
CA PRO A 42 0.31 -3.31 0.33
C PRO A 42 0.10 -4.62 1.10
N THR A 43 -0.63 -5.58 0.53
CA THR A 43 -1.06 -6.79 1.23
C THR A 43 -1.35 -7.92 0.26
N THR A 44 -1.25 -9.14 0.77
CA THR A 44 -1.55 -10.39 0.06
C THR A 44 -2.70 -11.09 0.77
N PHE A 45 -3.76 -11.39 0.04
CA PHE A 45 -4.96 -12.04 0.56
C PHE A 45 -4.92 -13.55 0.31
N PRO A 46 -5.11 -14.38 1.34
CA PRO A 46 -5.25 -15.81 1.14
C PRO A 46 -6.59 -16.13 0.45
N LEU A 47 -6.57 -17.01 -0.54
CA LEU A 47 -7.74 -17.48 -1.29
C LEU A 47 -8.14 -18.90 -0.90
N SER A 48 -7.17 -19.75 -0.55
CA SER A 48 -7.40 -21.15 -0.21
C SER A 48 -6.42 -21.63 0.86
N TRP A 49 -6.87 -22.61 1.66
CA TRP A 49 -6.08 -23.27 2.70
C TRP A 49 -6.14 -24.80 2.55
N ASP A 50 -5.10 -25.50 2.97
CA ASP A 50 -5.11 -26.96 3.11
C ASP A 50 -5.76 -27.41 4.44
N ALA A 51 -5.80 -28.73 4.66
CA ALA A 51 -6.37 -29.32 5.88
C ALA A 51 -5.55 -29.03 7.16
N GLU A 52 -4.29 -28.61 7.01
CA GLU A 52 -3.38 -28.25 8.09
C GLU A 52 -3.42 -26.74 8.38
N GLY A 53 -4.17 -25.97 7.58
CA GLY A 53 -4.36 -24.53 7.72
C GLY A 53 -3.30 -23.68 7.01
N HIS A 54 -2.45 -24.27 6.16
CA HIS A 54 -1.50 -23.50 5.36
C HIS A 54 -2.17 -22.89 4.14
N VAL A 55 -1.80 -21.64 3.81
CA VAL A 55 -2.27 -20.95 2.61
C VAL A 55 -1.71 -21.65 1.38
N THR A 56 -2.58 -22.21 0.55
CA THR A 56 -2.20 -22.89 -0.71
C THR A 56 -2.32 -21.99 -1.91
N GLN A 57 -3.15 -20.95 -1.84
CA GLN A 57 -3.33 -19.96 -2.89
C GLN A 57 -3.57 -18.60 -2.26
N ALA A 58 -2.97 -17.56 -2.83
CA ALA A 58 -3.14 -16.18 -2.41
C ALA A 58 -3.16 -15.23 -3.61
N PHE A 59 -3.64 -14.02 -3.39
CA PHE A 59 -3.74 -12.96 -4.37
C PHE A 59 -3.23 -11.65 -3.75
N ALA A 60 -2.26 -11.02 -4.41
CA ALA A 60 -1.81 -9.68 -4.10
C ALA A 60 -2.30 -8.75 -5.21
N PRO A 61 -3.27 -7.85 -4.95
CA PRO A 61 -3.67 -6.87 -5.95
C PRO A 61 -2.58 -5.82 -6.16
N ASP A 62 -2.39 -5.38 -7.39
CA ASP A 62 -1.46 -4.29 -7.72
C ASP A 62 -1.87 -2.98 -7.01
N PHE A 63 -3.17 -2.71 -6.94
CA PHE A 63 -3.74 -1.56 -6.25
C PHE A 63 -4.79 -1.99 -5.23
N TYR A 64 -4.65 -1.50 -4.00
CA TYR A 64 -5.63 -1.64 -2.94
C TYR A 64 -6.24 -0.27 -2.63
N LEU A 65 -7.57 -0.22 -2.53
CA LEU A 65 -8.33 1.00 -2.30
C LEU A 65 -8.95 0.96 -0.89
N PRO A 66 -8.26 1.47 0.14
CA PRO A 66 -8.67 1.31 1.54
C PRO A 66 -10.04 1.93 1.87
N ASP A 67 -10.49 2.92 1.08
CA ASP A 67 -11.78 3.57 1.28
C ASP A 67 -12.98 2.66 0.91
N TYR A 68 -12.72 1.50 0.28
CA TYR A 68 -13.72 0.57 -0.24
C TYR A 68 -13.63 -0.85 0.34
N ASP A 69 -12.84 -1.02 1.41
CA ASP A 69 -12.76 -2.29 2.17
C ASP A 69 -14.01 -2.54 3.02
#